data_AF-A0A9P6H1T8-F1
#
_entry.id   AF-A0A9P6H1T8-F1
#
_cell.length_a   1.000
_cell.length_b   1.000
_cell.length_c   1.000
_cell.angle_alpha   90.00
_cell.angle_beta   90.00
_cell.angle_gamma   90.00
#
_symmetry.space_group_name_H-M   'P 1'
#
loop_
_entity.id
_entity.type
_entity.pdbx_description
1 polymer ?
#
loop_
_entity_poly.entity_id
_entity_poly.type
_entity_poly.pdbx_seq_one_letter_code
_entity_poly.pdbx_strand_id
1 'polypeptide(L)'
;MKSYRQDNKILFKFEEDNSKTIQRILRILKDIVRICENRSVTAFPVEDIKSLVESCNLLTITVDDVKVPISYVDYVNTNKESIGFFKEVEKDFKQSESNLMQKKSIFKKFKEEVSEYQNIL
;
A
#
# COMPACT_ATOMS: atom_id res chain seq x y z
N MET A 1 9.52 -15.97 -7.31
CA MET A 1 8.58 -14.83 -7.45
C MET A 1 7.98 -14.90 -8.86
N LYS A 2 6.68 -15.17 -9.01
CA LYS A 2 6.01 -15.21 -10.33
C LYS A 2 4.90 -14.16 -10.33
N SER A 3 5.09 -13.06 -11.05
CA SER A 3 4.08 -12.03 -11.26
C SER A 3 3.41 -12.23 -12.61
N TYR A 4 2.09 -12.11 -12.67
CA TYR A 4 1.36 -12.02 -13.93
C TYR A 4 0.43 -10.80 -13.89
N ARG A 5 0.18 -10.22 -15.06
CA ARG A 5 -0.60 -9.00 -15.23
C ARG A 5 -1.99 -9.39 -15.73
N GLN A 6 -3.02 -9.06 -14.96
CA GLN A 6 -4.42 -9.20 -15.37
C GLN A 6 -5.13 -7.89 -15.03
N ASP A 7 -5.84 -7.30 -16.00
CA ASP A 7 -6.65 -6.09 -15.83
C ASP A 7 -5.94 -4.91 -15.15
N ASN A 8 -4.69 -4.63 -15.55
CA ASN A 8 -3.85 -3.55 -15.00
C ASN A 8 -3.56 -3.60 -13.49
N LYS A 9 -3.80 -4.74 -12.84
CA LYS A 9 -3.40 -4.96 -11.45
C LYS A 9 -2.21 -5.90 -11.39
N ILE A 10 -1.19 -5.49 -10.63
CA ILE A 10 -0.10 -6.37 -10.23
C ILE A 10 -0.61 -7.16 -9.04
N LEU A 11 -0.84 -8.47 -9.24
CA LEU A 11 -1.24 -9.36 -8.16
C LEU A 11 0.00 -10.11 -7.66
N PHE A 12 0.32 -9.91 -6.39
CA PHE A 12 1.34 -10.69 -5.70
C PHE A 12 0.66 -11.92 -5.10
N LYS A 13 1.04 -13.11 -5.57
CA LYS A 13 0.53 -14.37 -5.02
C LYS A 13 1.44 -14.79 -3.87
N PHE A 14 1.00 -14.56 -2.64
CA PHE A 14 1.51 -15.25 -1.46
C PHE A 14 0.74 -16.56 -1.29
N GLU A 15 1.39 -17.56 -0.69
CA GLU A 15 0.74 -18.80 -0.29
C GLU A 15 -0.39 -18.45 0.69
N GLU A 16 -1.61 -18.92 0.40
CA GLU A 16 -2.90 -18.47 0.94
C GLU A 16 -3.31 -17.03 0.59
N ASP A 17 -4.28 -16.94 -0.34
CA ASP A 17 -4.90 -15.69 -0.77
C ASP A 17 -5.82 -15.13 0.33
N ASN A 18 -5.23 -14.34 1.24
CA ASN A 18 -5.93 -13.61 2.32
C ASN A 18 -7.07 -12.70 1.82
N SER A 19 -7.13 -12.40 0.51
CA SER A 19 -8.24 -11.62 -0.07
C SER A 19 -9.58 -12.32 0.08
N LYS A 20 -9.62 -13.66 0.09
CA LYS A 20 -10.86 -14.43 0.33
C LYS A 20 -11.38 -14.25 1.74
N THR A 21 -10.49 -14.25 2.73
CA THR A 21 -10.84 -14.00 4.14
C THR A 21 -11.37 -12.59 4.32
N ILE A 22 -10.73 -11.59 3.71
CA ILE A 22 -11.20 -10.19 3.72
C ILE A 22 -12.59 -10.08 3.05
N GLN A 23 -12.80 -10.71 1.89
CA GLN A 23 -14.12 -10.72 1.23
C GLN A 23 -15.21 -11.37 2.09
N ARG A 24 -14.88 -12.46 2.81
CA ARG A 24 -15.79 -13.10 3.75
C ARG A 24 -16.15 -12.17 4.91
N ILE A 25 -15.17 -11.52 5.53
CA ILE A 25 -15.37 -10.52 6.60
C ILE A 25 -16.31 -9.41 6.13
N LEU A 26 -16.06 -8.85 4.94
CA LEU A 26 -16.89 -7.79 4.37
C LEU A 26 -18.33 -8.25 4.08
N ARG A 27 -18.52 -9.51 3.67
CA ARG A 27 -19.86 -10.08 3.47
C ARG A 27 -20.60 -10.21 4.80
N ILE A 28 -19.97 -10.80 5.81
CA ILE A 28 -20.57 -10.98 7.15
C ILE A 28 -20.95 -9.62 7.74
N LEU A 29 -20.09 -8.60 7.63
CA LEU A 29 -20.39 -7.25 8.09
C LEU A 29 -21.64 -6.67 7.40
N LYS A 30 -21.77 -6.83 6.08
CA LYS A 30 -22.97 -6.39 5.35
C LYS A 30 -24.22 -7.12 5.80
N ASP A 31 -24.12 -8.42 6.05
CA ASP A 31 -25.24 -9.23 6.51
C ASP A 31 -25.68 -8.81 7.92
N ILE A 32 -24.73 -8.56 8.83
CA ILE A 32 -25.01 -8.02 10.19
C ILE A 32 -25.70 -6.65 10.09
N VAL A 33 -25.18 -5.73 9.27
CA VAL A 33 -25.80 -4.41 9.07
C VAL A 33 -27.24 -4.56 8.59
N ARG A 34 -27.47 -5.43 7.59
CA ARG A 34 -28.80 -5.70 7.04
C ARG A 34 -29.76 -6.28 8.09
N ILE A 35 -29.29 -7.19 8.95
CA ILE A 35 -30.10 -7.76 10.02
C ILE A 35 -30.45 -6.68 11.04
N CYS A 36 -29.48 -5.87 11.46
CA CYS A 36 -29.69 -4.80 12.44
C CYS A 36 -30.59 -3.67 11.92
N GLU A 37 -30.56 -3.37 10.62
CA GLU A 37 -31.44 -2.37 9.99
C GLU A 37 -32.87 -2.90 9.79
N ASN A 38 -33.04 -4.24 9.76
CA ASN A 38 -34.34 -4.85 9.55
C ASN A 38 -35.19 -4.85 10.83
N ARG A 39 -36.09 -3.88 10.93
CA ARG A 39 -37.04 -3.72 12.05
C ARG A 39 -38.00 -4.91 12.27
N SER A 40 -38.13 -5.82 11.30
CA SER A 40 -38.96 -7.03 11.42
C SER A 40 -38.24 -8.21 12.07
N VAL A 41 -36.91 -8.15 12.17
CA VAL A 41 -36.10 -9.19 12.79
C VAL A 41 -35.83 -8.81 14.23
N THR A 42 -36.29 -9.64 15.16
CA THR A 42 -36.10 -9.45 16.61
C THR A 42 -34.91 -10.24 17.15
N ALA A 43 -34.40 -11.20 16.37
CA ALA A 43 -33.26 -12.02 16.74
C ALA A 43 -31.95 -11.28 16.49
N PHE A 44 -31.09 -11.22 17.50
CA PHE A 44 -29.76 -10.61 17.40
C PHE A 44 -28.79 -11.60 16.71
N PRO A 45 -27.95 -11.14 15.75
CA PRO A 45 -27.10 -12.02 14.94
C PRO A 45 -25.80 -12.44 15.67
N VAL A 46 -25.94 -13.17 16.79
CA VAL A 46 -24.81 -13.62 17.62
C VAL A 46 -23.81 -14.48 16.83
N GLU A 47 -24.31 -15.44 16.04
CA GLU A 47 -23.47 -16.36 15.28
C GLU A 47 -22.68 -15.67 14.18
N ASP A 48 -23.28 -14.66 13.52
CA ASP A 48 -22.59 -13.87 12.50
C ASP A 48 -21.47 -13.02 13.12
N ILE A 49 -21.72 -12.43 14.29
CA ILE A 49 -20.70 -11.68 15.03
C ILE A 49 -19.55 -12.61 15.46
N LYS A 50 -19.86 -13.82 15.92
CA LYS A 50 -18.83 -14.80 16.28
C LYS A 50 -17.98 -15.20 15.06
N SER A 51 -18.62 -15.50 13.94
CA SER A 51 -17.95 -15.82 12.66
C SER A 51 -17.09 -14.66 12.15
N LEU A 52 -17.54 -13.41 12.36
CA LEU A 52 -16.76 -12.20 12.06
C LEU A 52 -15.47 -12.15 12.90
N VAL A 53 -15.59 -12.29 14.22
CA VAL A 53 -14.45 -12.24 15.14
C VAL A 53 -13.44 -13.35 14.84
N GLU A 54 -13.91 -14.58 14.62
CA GLU A 54 -13.04 -15.71 14.23
C GLU A 54 -12.29 -15.43 12.92
N SER A 55 -12.98 -14.87 11.92
CA SER A 55 -12.37 -14.52 10.63
C SER A 55 -11.33 -13.40 10.78
N CYS A 56 -11.58 -12.40 11.63
CA CYS A 56 -10.62 -11.33 11.93
C CYS A 56 -9.39 -11.86 12.67
N ASN A 57 -9.57 -12.74 13.65
CA ASN A 57 -8.46 -13.36 14.38
C ASN A 57 -7.60 -14.22 13.45
N LEU A 58 -8.22 -14.99 12.57
CA LEU A 58 -7.49 -15.74 11.54
C LEU A 58 -6.66 -14.80 10.67
N LEU A 59 -7.25 -13.70 10.21
CA LEU A 59 -6.55 -12.71 9.38
C LEU A 59 -5.34 -12.11 10.11
N THR A 60 -5.42 -11.84 11.42
CA THR A 60 -4.27 -11.33 12.18
C THR A 60 -3.12 -12.33 12.28
N ILE A 61 -3.39 -13.63 12.16
CA ILE A 61 -2.37 -14.69 12.22
C ILE A 61 -1.77 -14.97 10.83
N THR A 62 -2.59 -14.84 9.78
CA THR A 62 -2.19 -15.21 8.40
C THR A 62 -1.64 -14.07 7.57
N VAL A 63 -1.82 -12.81 8.00
CA VAL A 63 -1.27 -11.66 7.29
C VAL A 63 0.22 -11.53 7.56
N ASP A 64 0.98 -11.31 6.48
CA ASP A 64 2.42 -11.05 6.56
C ASP A 64 2.71 -9.84 7.46
N ASP A 65 3.79 -9.91 8.25
CA ASP A 65 4.30 -8.79 9.06
C ASP A 65 4.98 -7.72 8.17
N VAL A 66 4.21 -7.17 7.24
CA VAL A 66 4.64 -6.09 6.35
C VAL A 66 4.34 -4.76 7.01
N LYS A 67 5.39 -4.02 7.33
CA LYS A 67 5.27 -2.66 7.88
C LYS A 67 4.81 -1.71 6.79
N VAL A 68 3.58 -1.22 6.93
CA VAL A 68 3.03 -0.17 6.09
C VAL A 68 3.45 1.20 6.64
N PRO A 69 4.02 2.11 5.83
CA PRO A 69 4.38 3.45 6.29
C PRO A 69 3.17 4.23 6.81
N ILE A 70 3.32 4.93 7.94
CA ILE A 70 2.26 5.78 8.50
C ILE A 70 1.79 6.83 7.49
N SER A 71 2.72 7.40 6.72
CA SER A 71 2.41 8.37 5.66
C SER A 71 1.45 7.82 4.59
N TYR A 72 1.55 6.53 4.26
CA TYR A 72 0.60 5.89 3.34
C TYR A 72 -0.78 5.76 3.98
N VAL A 73 -0.84 5.34 5.25
CA VAL A 73 -2.11 5.19 5.99
C VAL A 73 -2.82 6.54 6.10
N ASP A 74 -2.10 7.60 6.47
CA ASP A 74 -2.63 8.96 6.59
C ASP A 74 -3.14 9.49 5.24
N TYR A 75 -2.39 9.24 4.16
CA TYR A 75 -2.81 9.62 2.81
C TYR A 75 -4.12 8.91 2.41
N VAL A 76 -4.21 7.59 2.60
CA VAL A 76 -5.41 6.83 2.24
C VAL A 76 -6.61 7.25 3.09
N ASN A 77 -6.39 7.52 4.37
CA ASN A 77 -7.45 7.98 5.26
C ASN A 77 -8.02 9.34 4.83
N THR A 78 -7.17 10.24 4.36
CA THR A 78 -7.54 11.58 3.92
C THR A 78 -8.16 11.59 2.52
N ASN A 79 -7.49 10.97 1.55
CA ASN A 79 -7.84 11.07 0.13
C ASN A 79 -8.76 9.96 -0.36
N LYS A 80 -8.98 8.90 0.44
CA LYS A 80 -9.79 7.71 0.09
C LYS A 80 -9.31 6.98 -1.17
N GLU A 81 -8.07 7.19 -1.60
CA GLU A 81 -7.44 6.56 -2.76
C GLU A 81 -6.01 6.13 -2.42
N SER A 82 -5.61 4.92 -2.80
CA SER A 82 -4.25 4.40 -2.56
C SER A 82 -3.26 4.71 -3.68
N ILE A 83 -3.72 4.82 -4.92
CA ILE A 83 -2.84 5.00 -6.09
C ILE A 83 -2.19 6.39 -6.10
N GLY A 84 -2.91 7.42 -5.63
CA GLY A 84 -2.41 8.79 -5.56
C GLY A 84 -1.10 8.91 -4.77
N PHE A 85 -0.99 8.23 -3.63
CA PHE A 85 0.22 8.23 -2.81
C PHE A 85 1.46 7.79 -3.60
N PHE A 86 1.35 6.70 -4.36
CA PHE A 86 2.48 6.18 -5.13
C PHE A 86 2.87 7.12 -6.27
N LYS A 87 1.91 7.85 -6.86
CA LYS A 87 2.20 8.87 -7.88
C LYS A 87 2.97 10.05 -7.29
N GLU A 88 2.62 10.47 -6.08
CA GLU A 88 3.35 11.54 -5.38
C GLU A 88 4.77 11.12 -5.03
N VAL A 89 4.93 9.92 -4.45
CA VAL A 89 6.25 9.36 -4.15
C VAL A 89 7.10 9.20 -5.41
N GLU A 90 6.51 8.74 -6.53
CA GLU A 90 7.21 8.64 -7.81
C GLU A 90 7.68 10.01 -8.31
N LYS A 91 6.83 11.03 -8.18
CA LYS A 91 7.15 12.41 -8.59
C LYS A 91 8.31 12.96 -7.75
N ASP A 92 8.26 12.78 -6.43
CA ASP A 92 9.32 13.24 -5.51
C ASP A 92 10.64 12.52 -5.76
N PHE A 93 10.58 11.21 -6.07
CA PHE A 93 11.73 10.43 -6.44
C PHE A 93 12.37 10.94 -7.73
N LYS A 94 11.57 11.17 -8.79
CA LYS A 94 12.06 11.73 -10.06
C LYS A 94 12.69 13.11 -9.90
N GLN A 95 12.09 13.97 -9.07
CA GLN A 95 12.65 15.28 -8.78
C GLN A 95 14.00 15.17 -8.05
N SER A 96 14.08 14.28 -7.06
CA SER A 96 15.31 14.02 -6.29
C SER A 96 16.43 13.46 -7.18
N GLU A 97 16.09 12.54 -8.08
CA GLU A 97 17.02 11.98 -9.07
C GLU A 97 17.57 13.08 -9.99
N SER A 98 16.71 13.95 -10.52
CA SER A 98 17.11 15.08 -11.36
C SER A 98 18.07 16.03 -10.63
N ASN A 99 17.75 16.39 -9.39
CA ASN A 99 18.60 17.24 -8.55
C ASN A 99 19.97 16.58 -8.29
N LEU A 100 20.00 15.27 -8.06
CA LEU A 100 21.23 14.52 -7.83
C LEU A 100 22.09 14.46 -9.10
N MET A 101 21.49 14.27 -10.27
CA MET A 101 22.19 14.29 -11.55
C MET A 101 22.78 15.67 -11.86
N GLN A 102 22.06 16.75 -11.56
CA GLN A 102 22.60 18.11 -11.67
C GLN A 102 23.81 18.32 -10.76
N LYS A 103 23.71 17.92 -9.49
CA LYS A 103 24.84 18.00 -8.54
C LYS A 103 26.04 17.21 -9.03
N LYS A 104 25.85 15.98 -9.52
CA LYS A 104 26.93 15.16 -10.12
C LYS A 104 27.58 15.86 -11.31
N SER A 105 26.79 16.49 -12.18
CA SER A 105 27.31 17.24 -13.33
C SER A 105 28.17 18.42 -12.90
N ILE A 106 27.74 19.19 -11.90
CA ILE A 106 28.52 20.31 -11.34
C ILE A 106 29.84 19.80 -10.75
N PHE A 107 29.81 18.73 -9.95
CA PHE A 107 31.03 18.15 -9.39
C PHE A 107 31.98 17.62 -10.47
N LYS A 108 31.46 17.07 -11.56
CA LYS A 108 32.27 16.62 -12.68
C LYS A 108 32.99 17.79 -13.35
N LYS A 109 32.27 18.88 -13.64
CA LYS A 109 32.87 20.11 -14.21
C LYS A 109 33.94 20.71 -13.30
N PHE A 110 33.63 20.82 -12.01
CA PHE A 110 34.59 21.31 -11.02
C PHE A 110 35.86 20.46 -10.99
N LYS A 111 35.74 19.13 -11.04
CA LYS A 111 36.90 18.22 -11.10
C LYS A 111 37.73 18.43 -12.37
N GLU A 112 37.08 18.61 -13.50
CA GLU A 112 37.74 18.88 -14.80
C GLU A 112 38.51 20.20 -14.74
N GLU A 113 37.88 21.29 -14.28
CA GLU A 113 38.52 22.61 -14.12
C GLU A 113 39.73 22.58 -13.17
N VAL A 114 39.62 21.89 -12.03
CA VAL A 114 40.75 21.73 -11.09
C VAL A 114 41.90 20.94 -11.72
N SER A 115 41.58 19.90 -12.49
CA SER A 115 42.60 19.10 -13.17
C SER A 115 43.32 19.90 -14.26
N GLU A 116 42.61 20.77 -14.99
CA GLU A 116 43.20 21.70 -15.95
C GLU A 116 44.13 22.70 -15.26
N TYR A 117 43.72 23.29 -14.14
CA TYR A 117 44.57 24.20 -13.35
C TYR A 117 45.85 23.53 -12.83
N GLN A 118 45.77 22.26 -12.42
CA GLN A 118 46.95 21.51 -11.97
C GLN A 118 47.94 21.19 -13.11
N ASN A 119 47.48 21.10 -14.36
CA ASN A 119 48.35 20.85 -15.51
C ASN A 119 49.05 22.11 -16.03
N ILE A 120 48.61 23.30 -15.59
CA ILE A 120 49.19 24.61 -15.96
C ILE A 120 50.28 25.05 -14.97
N LEU A 121 50.27 24.53 -13.74
CA LEU A 121 51.28 24.76 -12.70
C LEU A 121 52.44 23.76 -12.82
#